data_AF-A0A349S585-F1
#
_entry.id   AF-A0A349S585-F1
#
_cell.length_a   1.000
_cell.length_b   1.000
_cell.length_c   1.000
_cell.angle_alpha   90.00
_cell.angle_beta   90.00
_cell.angle_gamma   90.00
#
_symmetry.space_group_name_H-M   'P 1'
#
loop_
_entity.id
_entity.type
_entity.pdbx_description
1 polymer ?
#
loop_
_entity_poly.entity_id
_entity_poly.type
_entity_poly.pdbx_seq_one_letter_code
_entity_poly.pdbx_strand_id
1 'polypeptide(L)' 'PANLTTPIRLDHGEFDPIITQPMVEHSTKALITRGYKVNCHHYPMGHEVCSQQITDLSLWFSDRLSHCSS' A
#
# COMPACT_ATOMS: atom_id res chain seq x y z
N PRO A 1 15.97 12.50 5.81
CA PRO A 1 15.88 12.31 4.33
C PRO A 1 14.68 13.09 3.78
N ALA A 2 14.71 13.55 2.53
CA ALA A 2 13.67 14.43 1.97
C ALA A 2 12.26 13.80 1.95
N ASN A 3 12.16 12.48 1.75
CA ASN A 3 10.87 11.79 1.53
C ASN A 3 10.32 11.06 2.77
N LEU A 4 10.84 11.35 3.98
CA LEU A 4 10.46 10.61 5.18
C LEU A 4 8.97 10.73 5.53
N THR A 5 8.37 11.85 5.15
CA THR A 5 6.96 12.16 5.41
C THR A 5 6.04 11.73 4.26
N THR A 6 6.60 11.23 3.16
CA THR A 6 5.80 10.71 2.05
C THR A 6 5.02 9.49 2.54
N PRO A 7 3.69 9.49 2.44
CA PRO A 7 2.87 8.38 2.91
C PRO A 7 3.10 7.15 2.02
N ILE A 8 3.26 5.97 2.63
CA ILE A 8 3.38 4.70 1.91
C ILE A 8 2.11 3.88 2.15
N ARG A 9 1.48 3.45 1.06
CA ARG A 9 0.43 2.45 1.04
C ARG A 9 1.01 1.16 0.45
N LEU A 10 0.80 0.03 1.13
CA LEU A 10 1.17 -1.30 0.65
C LEU A 10 -0.12 -2.12 0.53
N ASP A 11 -0.41 -2.62 -0.67
CA ASP A 11 -1.58 -3.46 -0.96
C ASP A 11 -1.10 -4.87 -1.36
N HIS A 12 -1.75 -5.92 -0.84
CA HIS A 12 -1.36 -7.30 -1.09
C HIS A 12 -2.55 -8.27 -1.21
N GLY A 13 -2.40 -9.34 -2.00
CA GLY A 13 -3.36 -10.43 -2.08
C GLY A 13 -3.07 -11.51 -1.03
N GLU A 14 -4.05 -11.85 -0.20
CA GLU A 14 -3.90 -12.87 0.87
C GLU A 14 -3.58 -14.27 0.34
N PHE A 15 -3.93 -14.54 -0.93
CA PHE A 15 -3.74 -15.83 -1.58
C PHE A 15 -2.65 -15.77 -2.66
N ASP A 16 -1.79 -14.76 -2.64
CA ASP A 16 -0.66 -14.64 -3.56
C ASP A 16 0.34 -15.79 -3.34
N PRO A 17 0.54 -16.69 -4.33
CA PRO A 17 1.44 -17.82 -4.18
C PRO A 17 2.91 -17.45 -4.44
N ILE A 18 3.19 -16.25 -4.95
CA ILE A 18 4.52 -15.77 -5.35
C ILE A 18 5.13 -14.92 -4.24
N ILE A 19 4.39 -13.90 -3.79
CA ILE A 19 4.79 -13.02 -2.70
C ILE A 19 4.02 -13.46 -1.48
N THR A 20 4.68 -14.17 -0.57
CA THR A 20 4.00 -14.72 0.61
C THR A 20 3.79 -13.67 1.71
N GLN A 21 2.83 -13.91 2.61
CA GLN A 21 2.56 -13.03 3.75
C GLN A 21 3.82 -12.67 4.58
N PRO A 22 4.75 -13.59 4.89
CA PRO A 22 6.00 -13.23 5.59
C PRO A 22 6.88 -12.23 4.83
N MET A 23 6.86 -12.23 3.50
CA MET A 23 7.62 -11.27 2.69
C MET A 23 7.03 -9.86 2.81
N VAL A 24 5.70 -9.76 2.84
CA VAL A 24 4.98 -8.49 3.05
C VAL A 24 5.21 -7.96 4.46
N GLU A 25 5.15 -8.82 5.47
CA GLU A 25 5.46 -8.46 6.86
C GLU A 25 6.91 -7.97 6.99
N HIS A 26 7.86 -8.67 6.36
CA HIS A 26 9.26 -8.27 6.35
C HIS A 26 9.44 -6.89 5.71
N SER A 27 8.85 -6.66 4.54
CA SER A 27 8.90 -5.36 3.83
C SER A 27 8.29 -4.23 4.67
N THR A 28 7.11 -4.47 5.23
CA THR A 28 6.39 -3.50 6.09
C THR A 28 7.23 -3.13 7.31
N LYS A 29 7.78 -4.13 8.01
CA LYS A 29 8.66 -3.91 9.17
C LYS A 29 9.93 -3.15 8.78
N ALA A 30 10.52 -3.47 7.64
CA ALA A 30 11.73 -2.82 7.14
C ALA A 30 11.51 -1.33 6.84
N LEU A 31 10.34 -0.95 6.33
CA LEU A 31 9.95 0.45 6.10
C LEU A 31 9.67 1.19 7.43
N ILE A 32 8.92 0.57 8.34
CA ILE A 32 8.61 1.15 9.65
C ILE A 32 9.91 1.40 10.45
N THR A 33 10.84 0.45 10.45
CA THR A 33 12.14 0.58 11.14
C THR A 33 12.96 1.75 10.61
N ARG A 34 12.76 2.14 9.34
CA ARG A 34 13.43 3.30 8.71
C ARG A 34 12.69 4.63 8.96
N GLY A 35 11.60 4.62 9.73
CA GLY A 35 10.85 5.82 10.12
C GLY A 35 9.72 6.22 9.16
N TYR A 36 9.37 5.37 8.19
CA TYR A 36 8.25 5.64 7.28
C TYR A 36 6.90 5.31 7.92
N LYS A 37 5.87 6.08 7.56
CA LYS A 37 4.48 5.75 7.84
C LYS A 37 3.94 4.84 6.73
N VAL A 38 3.69 3.58 7.05
CA VAL A 38 3.17 2.56 6.13
C VAL A 38 1.76 2.17 6.56
N ASN A 39 0.81 2.15 5.63
CA ASN A 39 -0.49 1.54 5.81
C ASN A 39 -0.60 0.31 4.90
N CYS A 40 -0.83 -0.86 5.50
CA CYS A 40 -0.88 -2.14 4.79
C CYS A 40 -2.33 -2.59 4.64
N HIS A 41 -2.72 -3.00 3.44
CA HIS A 41 -4.06 -3.46 3.10
C HIS A 41 -3.96 -4.83 2.42
N HIS A 42 -4.89 -5.71 2.75
CA HIS A 42 -4.95 -7.06 2.21
C HIS A 42 -6.30 -7.29 1.54
N TYR A 43 -6.30 -8.06 0.46
CA TYR A 43 -7.48 -8.39 -0.33
C TYR A 43 -7.54 -9.89 -0.55
N PRO A 44 -8.74 -10.52 -0.53
CA PRO A 44 -8.90 -11.95 -0.78
C PRO A 44 -8.73 -12.27 -2.27
N MET A 45 -7.52 -12.12 -2.78
CA MET A 45 -7.10 -12.32 -4.18
C MET A 45 -5.69 -12.91 -4.26
N GLY A 46 -5.28 -13.39 -5.44
CA GLY A 46 -3.95 -13.93 -5.69
C GLY A 46 -2.91 -12.87 -6.09
N HIS A 47 -1.95 -13.26 -6.94
CA HIS A 47 -0.98 -12.34 -7.55
C HIS A 47 -1.61 -11.55 -8.72
N GLU A 48 -2.60 -10.72 -8.39
CA GLU A 48 -3.42 -9.99 -9.34
C GLU A 48 -3.99 -8.71 -8.71
N VAL A 49 -4.88 -8.01 -9.43
CA VAL A 49 -5.62 -6.86 -8.91
C VAL A 49 -7.13 -7.17 -8.92
N CYS A 50 -7.85 -6.66 -7.93
CA CYS A 50 -9.31 -6.83 -7.84
C CYS A 50 -10.04 -5.49 -7.89
N SER A 51 -11.35 -5.52 -8.14
CA SER A 51 -12.19 -4.31 -8.20
C SER A 51 -12.16 -3.51 -6.90
N GLN A 52 -12.18 -4.19 -5.74
CA GLN A 52 -12.10 -3.55 -4.43
C GLN A 52 -10.81 -2.76 -4.27
N GLN A 53 -9.66 -3.37 -4.59
CA GLN A 53 -8.35 -2.71 -4.54
C GLN A 53 -8.30 -1.50 -5.49
N ILE A 54 -8.85 -1.62 -6.70
CA ILE A 54 -8.90 -0.52 -7.67
C ILE A 54 -9.69 0.67 -7.09
N THR A 55 -10.85 0.42 -6.49
CA THR A 55 -11.66 1.46 -5.84
C THR A 55 -10.90 2.13 -4.69
N ASP A 56 -10.28 1.34 -3.81
CA ASP A 56 -9.56 1.87 -2.66
C ASP A 56 -8.31 2.69 -3.07
N LEU A 57 -7.60 2.24 -4.10
CA LEU A 57 -6.48 2.99 -4.70
C LEU A 57 -6.96 4.29 -5.33
N SER A 58 -8.08 4.27 -6.06
CA SER A 58 -8.64 5.48 -6.66
C SER A 58 -8.96 6.53 -5.59
N LEU A 59 -9.59 6.13 -4.49
CA LEU A 59 -9.89 7.02 -3.38
C LEU A 59 -8.61 7.57 -2.73
N TRP A 60 -7.61 6.70 -2.52
CA TRP A 60 -6.33 7.08 -1.92
C TRP A 60 -5.55 8.08 -2.78
N PHE A 61 -5.52 7.89 -4.10
CA PHE A 61 -4.89 8.84 -5.01
C PHE A 61 -5.68 10.15 -5.08
N SER A 62 -7.01 10.10 -5.16
CA SER A 62 -7.84 11.30 -5.18
C SER A 62 -7.60 12.16 -3.93
N ASP A 63 -7.58 11.58 -2.73
CA ASP A 63 -7.31 12.30 -1.46
C ASP A 63 -5.97 13.06 -1.45
N ARG A 64 -4.95 12.54 -2.16
CA ARG A 64 -3.57 13.06 -2.09
C ARG A 64 -3.15 13.92 -3.26
N LEU A 65 -3.73 13.64 -4.43
CA LEU A 65 -3.36 14.30 -5.67
C LEU A 65 -4.41 15.33 -6.10
N SER A 66 -5.57 15.39 -5.43
CA SER A 66 -6.47 16.54 -5.59
C SER A 66 -5.81 17.79 -5.05
N HIS A 67 -5.14 18.54 -5.92
CA HIS A 67 -4.77 19.91 -5.61
C HIS A 67 -5.91 20.85 -5.99
N CYS A 68 -6.19 21.75 -5.04
CA CYS A 68 -7.09 22.89 -5.05
C CYS A 68 -7.46 23.42 -6.45
N SER A 69 -8.76 23.39 -6.76
CA SER A 69 -9.35 24.48 -7.53
C SER A 69 -9.22 25.75 -6.68
N SER A 70 -8.24 26.59 -6.96
CA SER A 70 -8.19 28.00 -6.56
C SER A 70 -7.58 28.80 -7.71
#